data_AF-A0A1F8QLI7-F1
#
_entry.id   AF-A0A1F8QLI7-F1
#
_cell.length_a   1.000
_cell.length_b   1.000
_cell.length_c   1.000
_cell.angle_alpha   90.00
_cell.angle_beta   90.00
_cell.angle_gamma   90.00
#
_symmetry.space_group_name_H-M   'P 1'
#
loop_
_entity.id
_entity.type
_entity.pdbx_description
1 polymer ?
#
loop_
_entity_poly.entity_id
_entity_poly.type
_entity_poly.pdbx_seq_one_letter_code
_entity_poly.pdbx_strand_id
1 'polypeptide(L)'
;MVVGQGLFGGYASNAAPGVGIENSNILELMAKGEKNIPCSPEEIIEGRVINGDYFLPSSTTARPPRVINEGSMSAGGGAAGGQGYGDVLEREPQAVVDDVRDEIISDWTASNVYHVAYDAETWTADVEKTQELRKSAREKRLSQGKGYDEFETEWLKKKPPEDQLVYYGSWPDAKMVRQIIRI
;
A
#
# COMPACT_ATOMS: atom_id res chain seq x y z
N MET A 1 10.65 -9.86 2.96
CA MET A 1 9.78 -8.93 3.71
C MET A 1 8.40 -9.56 3.76
N VAL A 2 7.92 -9.95 4.94
CA VAL A 2 6.66 -10.71 5.06
C VAL A 2 5.52 -9.70 5.17
N VAL A 3 4.67 -9.65 4.14
CA VAL A 3 3.37 -8.98 4.24
C VAL A 3 2.49 -9.93 5.06
N GLY A 4 2.39 -9.70 6.36
CA GLY A 4 1.55 -10.50 7.26
C GLY A 4 0.11 -9.98 7.30
N GLN A 5 -0.77 -10.78 7.88
CA GLN A 5 -2.17 -10.39 8.12
C GLN A 5 -2.26 -9.51 9.36
N GLY A 6 -3.17 -8.53 9.37
CA GLY A 6 -3.49 -7.81 10.59
C GLY A 6 -4.14 -8.70 11.64
N LEU A 7 -4.08 -8.28 12.90
CA LEU A 7 -4.58 -9.05 14.05
C LEU A 7 -5.89 -8.44 14.57
N PHE A 8 -6.89 -9.28 14.86
CA PHE A 8 -8.16 -8.92 15.50
C PHE A 8 -8.87 -7.70 14.87
N GLY A 9 -8.95 -7.66 13.54
CA GLY A 9 -9.60 -6.57 12.79
C GLY A 9 -8.64 -5.54 12.20
N GLY A 10 -7.35 -5.66 12.50
CA GLY A 10 -6.31 -4.83 11.90
C GLY A 10 -6.08 -5.11 10.43
N TYR A 11 -5.51 -4.13 9.72
CA TYR A 11 -5.13 -4.25 8.31
C TYR A 11 -3.68 -4.72 8.14
N ALA A 12 -3.43 -5.36 7.00
CA ALA A 12 -2.07 -5.66 6.56
C ALA A 12 -1.30 -4.37 6.22
N SER A 13 0.03 -4.49 6.20
CA SER A 13 0.92 -3.40 5.78
C SER A 13 0.80 -3.11 4.28
N ASN A 14 1.36 -1.98 3.85
CA ASN A 14 1.38 -1.60 2.43
C ASN A 14 2.20 -2.59 1.59
N ALA A 15 1.83 -2.72 0.32
CA ALA A 15 2.78 -3.19 -0.67
C ALA A 15 3.86 -2.10 -0.87
N ALA A 16 5.11 -2.51 -1.00
CA ALA A 16 6.23 -1.58 -1.18
C ALA A 16 6.73 -1.65 -2.64
N PRO A 17 6.02 -1.06 -3.62
CA PRO A 17 6.53 -1.00 -4.98
C PRO A 17 7.83 -0.17 -4.98
N GLY A 18 8.77 -0.58 -5.82
CA GLY A 18 9.92 0.25 -6.16
C GLY A 18 9.72 0.92 -7.50
N VAL A 19 10.45 1.99 -7.73
CA VAL A 19 10.68 2.58 -9.04
C VAL A 19 12.18 2.60 -9.30
N GLY A 20 12.57 2.23 -10.51
CA GLY A 20 13.89 2.54 -10.99
C GLY A 20 13.84 3.12 -12.38
N ILE A 21 14.85 3.93 -12.68
CA ILE A 21 14.97 4.64 -13.95
C ILE A 21 16.42 4.52 -14.38
N GLU A 22 16.65 3.83 -15.48
CA GLU A 22 17.96 3.78 -16.13
C GLU A 22 18.03 4.85 -17.22
N ASN A 23 19.24 5.22 -17.65
CA ASN A 23 19.46 6.24 -18.69
C ASN A 23 18.70 7.55 -18.39
N SER A 24 18.67 7.94 -17.11
CA SER A 24 17.81 9.05 -16.69
C SER A 24 18.45 10.40 -16.98
N ASN A 25 17.62 11.41 -17.24
CA ASN A 25 18.07 12.80 -17.42
C ASN A 25 18.25 13.58 -16.10
N ILE A 26 18.25 12.92 -14.93
CA ILE A 26 18.24 13.58 -13.63
C ILE A 26 19.41 14.55 -13.43
N LEU A 27 20.61 14.17 -13.85
CA LEU A 27 21.80 15.01 -13.69
C LEU A 27 21.72 16.28 -14.54
N GLU A 28 21.12 16.20 -15.73
CA GLU A 28 20.87 17.39 -16.54
C GLU A 28 19.85 18.32 -15.92
N LEU A 29 18.77 17.77 -15.36
CA LEU A 29 17.74 18.54 -14.66
C LEU A 29 18.34 19.27 -13.46
N MET A 30 19.16 18.57 -12.67
CA MET A 30 19.88 19.17 -11.54
C MET A 30 20.86 20.27 -12.00
N ALA A 31 21.64 20.03 -13.06
CA ALA A 31 22.57 21.01 -13.60
C ALA A 31 21.87 22.28 -14.14
N LYS A 32 20.67 22.14 -14.68
CA LYS A 32 19.83 23.25 -15.16
C LYS A 32 19.12 23.99 -14.02
N GLY A 33 19.17 23.50 -12.79
CA GLY A 33 18.45 24.07 -11.66
C GLY A 33 16.93 23.87 -11.77
N GLU A 34 16.49 22.73 -12.32
CA GLU A 34 15.07 22.37 -12.35
C GLU A 34 14.50 22.37 -10.93
N LYS A 35 13.36 23.05 -10.75
CA LYS A 35 12.75 23.23 -9.42
C LYS A 35 11.76 22.12 -9.10
N ASN A 36 11.23 21.44 -10.11
CA ASN A 36 10.20 20.42 -9.96
C ASN A 36 10.77 19.00 -9.95
N ILE A 37 11.96 18.82 -9.34
CA ILE A 37 12.54 17.48 -9.19
C ILE A 37 11.70 16.71 -8.15
N PRO A 38 11.16 15.53 -8.50
CA PRO A 38 10.30 14.78 -7.59
C PRO A 38 11.08 14.25 -6.39
N CYS A 39 10.46 14.29 -5.21
CA CYS A 39 11.08 13.93 -3.93
C CYS A 39 10.50 12.64 -3.31
N SER A 40 9.50 12.04 -3.95
CA SER A 40 8.87 10.79 -3.51
C SER A 40 8.71 9.79 -4.67
N PRO A 41 8.68 8.47 -4.42
CA PRO A 41 8.37 7.47 -5.45
C PRO A 41 7.04 7.74 -6.17
N GLU A 42 6.04 8.23 -5.45
CA GLU A 42 4.73 8.61 -5.98
C GLU A 42 4.86 9.75 -7.00
N GLU A 43 5.56 10.84 -6.64
CA GLU A 43 5.82 11.96 -7.55
C GLU A 43 6.65 11.53 -8.78
N ILE A 44 7.60 10.61 -8.61
CA ILE A 44 8.37 10.05 -9.73
C ILE A 44 7.45 9.33 -10.71
N ILE A 45 6.51 8.53 -10.21
CA ILE A 45 5.61 7.69 -11.03
C ILE A 45 4.53 8.54 -11.71
N GLU A 46 3.92 9.47 -10.99
CA GLU A 46 2.81 10.30 -11.47
C GLU A 46 3.28 11.48 -12.31
N GLY A 47 4.28 12.22 -11.84
CA GLY A 47 4.73 13.46 -12.46
C GLY A 47 5.57 13.26 -13.71
N ARG A 48 6.27 12.11 -13.84
CA ARG A 48 7.12 11.74 -15.00
C ARG A 48 8.07 12.86 -15.46
N VAL A 49 8.51 13.72 -14.53
CA VAL A 49 9.42 14.83 -14.82
C VAL A 49 10.79 14.30 -15.28
N ILE A 50 11.21 13.18 -14.72
CA ILE A 50 12.46 12.50 -15.06
C ILE A 50 12.19 11.59 -16.26
N ASN A 51 12.91 11.81 -17.35
CA ASN A 51 12.91 10.93 -18.51
C ASN A 51 13.94 9.81 -18.31
N GLY A 52 13.68 8.65 -18.91
CA GLY A 52 14.57 7.50 -18.89
C GLY A 52 13.78 6.20 -19.05
N ASP A 53 14.48 5.09 -18.91
CA ASP A 53 13.92 3.75 -19.02
C ASP A 53 13.38 3.31 -17.66
N TYR A 54 12.06 3.46 -17.48
CA TYR A 54 11.40 3.07 -16.24
C TYR A 54 11.24 1.56 -16.14
N PHE A 55 11.55 1.05 -14.95
CA PHE A 55 11.14 -0.26 -14.52
C PHE A 55 10.47 -0.15 -13.16
N LEU A 56 9.31 -0.79 -13.00
CA LEU A 56 8.51 -0.80 -11.78
C LEU A 56 8.62 -2.18 -11.12
N PRO A 57 9.71 -2.43 -10.38
CA PRO A 57 9.94 -3.70 -9.74
C PRO A 57 8.91 -3.92 -8.62
N SER A 58 8.23 -5.07 -8.67
CA SER A 58 7.51 -5.59 -7.51
C SER A 58 8.50 -5.86 -6.36
N SER A 59 8.06 -5.66 -5.12
CA SER A 59 8.83 -6.03 -3.90
C SER A 59 9.18 -7.52 -3.84
N THR A 60 8.50 -8.36 -4.63
CA THR A 60 8.69 -9.81 -4.71
C THR A 60 9.57 -10.24 -5.88
N THR A 61 9.87 -9.34 -6.83
CA THR A 61 10.73 -9.66 -7.97
C THR A 61 12.17 -9.42 -7.59
N ALA A 62 12.96 -10.49 -7.49
CA ALA A 62 14.40 -10.39 -7.31
C ALA A 62 15.00 -9.57 -8.46
N ARG A 63 15.75 -8.53 -8.12
CA ARG A 63 16.50 -7.75 -9.11
C ARG A 63 17.82 -8.47 -9.37
N PRO A 64 18.03 -9.05 -10.57
CA PRO A 64 19.32 -9.66 -10.87
C PRO A 64 20.42 -8.60 -10.86
N PRO A 65 21.69 -9.00 -10.67
CA PRO A 65 22.81 -8.10 -10.87
C PRO A 65 22.74 -7.45 -12.24
N ARG A 66 22.91 -6.14 -12.28
CA ARG A 66 22.92 -5.34 -13.51
C ARG A 66 23.96 -4.24 -13.42
N VAL A 67 24.39 -3.74 -14.58
CA VAL A 67 25.24 -2.55 -14.65
C VAL A 67 24.39 -1.33 -14.31
N ILE A 68 24.92 -0.46 -13.44
CA ILE A 68 24.30 0.80 -13.04
C ILE A 68 25.16 1.91 -13.62
N ASN A 69 24.56 2.78 -14.42
CA ASN A 69 25.26 3.89 -15.04
C ASN A 69 25.14 5.14 -14.15
N GLU A 70 25.95 6.14 -14.45
CA GLU A 70 25.79 7.47 -13.85
C GLU A 70 24.41 8.03 -14.20
N GLY A 71 23.74 8.63 -13.20
CA GLY A 71 22.37 9.13 -13.35
C GLY A 71 21.28 8.06 -13.25
N SER A 72 21.62 6.78 -13.07
CA SER A 72 20.62 5.74 -12.77
C SER A 72 19.96 5.97 -11.41
N MET A 73 18.65 5.77 -11.33
CA MET A 73 17.86 6.00 -10.12
C MET A 73 17.20 4.73 -9.63
N SER A 74 17.11 4.60 -8.31
CA SER A 74 16.25 3.65 -7.63
C SER A 74 15.62 4.37 -6.44
N ALA A 75 14.31 4.46 -6.43
CA ALA A 75 13.52 5.02 -5.34
C ALA A 75 12.42 4.03 -4.93
N GLY A 76 11.97 4.12 -3.68
CA GLY A 76 11.06 3.11 -3.13
C GLY A 76 11.74 1.77 -2.86
N GLY A 77 10.96 0.78 -2.41
CA GLY A 77 11.49 -0.45 -1.82
C GLY A 77 11.92 -0.30 -0.35
N GLY A 78 11.40 0.72 0.34
CA GLY A 78 11.52 0.84 1.79
C GLY A 78 10.94 -0.38 2.52
N ALA A 79 11.32 -0.56 3.78
CA ALA A 79 10.73 -1.60 4.61
C ALA A 79 9.21 -1.37 4.71
N ALA A 80 8.44 -2.43 4.48
CA ALA A 80 7.01 -2.42 4.78
C ALA A 80 6.83 -2.10 6.27
N GLY A 81 5.82 -1.31 6.58
CA GLY A 81 5.43 -1.02 7.95
C GLY A 81 4.99 -2.27 8.72
N GLY A 82 4.77 -2.10 10.03
CA GLY A 82 4.15 -3.12 10.87
C GLY A 82 2.70 -3.42 10.46
N GLN A 83 2.16 -4.53 10.96
CA GLN A 83 0.75 -4.90 10.79
C GLN A 83 -0.11 -4.24 11.88
N GLY A 84 -1.36 -3.94 11.54
CA GLY A 84 -2.31 -3.35 12.48
C GLY A 84 -2.90 -4.35 13.48
N TYR A 85 -3.35 -3.82 14.62
CA TYR A 85 -4.12 -4.53 15.63
C TYR A 85 -5.44 -3.80 15.88
N GLY A 86 -6.55 -4.55 15.95
CA GLY A 86 -7.87 -4.00 16.28
C GLY A 86 -8.59 -3.31 15.12
N ASP A 87 -9.86 -2.97 15.33
CA ASP A 87 -10.64 -2.20 14.35
C ASP A 87 -10.19 -0.74 14.34
N VAL A 88 -9.91 -0.22 13.14
CA VAL A 88 -9.53 1.20 12.92
C VAL A 88 -10.53 2.19 13.49
N LEU A 89 -11.83 1.83 13.55
CA LEU A 89 -12.87 2.70 14.10
C LEU A 89 -12.90 2.75 15.63
N GLU A 90 -12.01 2.02 16.31
CA GLU A 90 -11.85 2.02 17.77
C GLU A 90 -10.61 2.78 18.24
N ARG A 91 -9.70 3.17 17.32
CA ARG A 91 -8.53 3.98 17.66
C ARG A 91 -8.97 5.31 18.28
N GLU A 92 -8.28 5.75 19.33
CA GLU A 92 -8.57 7.02 20.00
C GLU A 92 -8.42 8.18 19.00
N PRO A 93 -9.43 9.07 18.85
CA PRO A 93 -9.40 10.12 17.83
C PRO A 93 -8.23 11.08 17.93
N GLN A 94 -7.87 11.55 19.12
CA GLN A 94 -6.79 12.52 19.28
C GLN A 94 -5.42 11.92 18.90
N ALA A 95 -5.18 10.65 19.18
CA ALA A 95 -3.98 9.93 18.75
C ALA A 95 -3.88 9.84 17.22
N VAL A 96 -5.01 9.75 16.49
CA VAL A 96 -5.01 9.83 15.02
C VAL A 96 -4.63 11.23 14.55
N VAL A 97 -5.12 12.27 15.22
CA VAL A 97 -4.77 13.68 14.90
C VAL A 97 -3.29 13.94 15.17
N ASP A 98 -2.76 13.43 16.27
CA ASP A 98 -1.33 13.50 16.58
C ASP A 98 -0.50 12.78 15.50
N ASP A 99 -0.95 11.61 15.00
CA ASP A 99 -0.27 10.92 13.90
C ASP A 99 -0.26 11.75 12.60
N VAL A 100 -1.31 12.53 12.33
CA VAL A 100 -1.34 13.44 11.15
C VAL A 100 -0.38 14.62 11.36
N ARG A 101 -0.45 15.25 12.52
CA ARG A 101 0.40 16.40 12.88
C ARG A 101 1.88 16.03 12.79
N ASP A 102 2.22 14.84 13.23
CA ASP A 102 3.59 14.34 13.27
C ASP A 102 4.02 13.69 11.93
N GLU A 103 3.22 13.86 10.87
CA GLU A 103 3.46 13.37 9.50
C GLU A 103 3.66 11.85 9.39
N ILE A 104 3.12 11.09 10.35
CA ILE A 104 3.16 9.61 10.35
C ILE A 104 2.09 9.05 9.41
N ILE A 105 0.93 9.71 9.35
CA ILE A 105 -0.15 9.40 8.40
C ILE A 105 -0.61 10.65 7.67
N SER A 106 -1.23 10.45 6.52
CA SER A 106 -1.85 11.56 5.77
C SER A 106 -3.22 11.94 6.33
N ASP A 107 -3.66 13.18 6.06
CA ASP A 107 -5.04 13.63 6.29
C ASP A 107 -6.07 12.70 5.63
N TRP A 108 -5.76 12.23 4.42
CA TRP A 108 -6.60 11.27 3.72
C TRP A 108 -6.79 9.98 4.52
N THR A 109 -5.71 9.47 5.14
CA THR A 109 -5.76 8.27 5.98
C THR A 109 -6.61 8.49 7.22
N ALA A 110 -6.46 9.63 7.91
CA ALA A 110 -7.29 9.97 9.08
C ALA A 110 -8.78 10.01 8.73
N SER A 111 -9.13 10.65 7.62
CA SER A 111 -10.51 10.84 7.18
C SER A 111 -11.16 9.57 6.61
N ASN A 112 -10.41 8.75 5.86
CA ASN A 112 -10.98 7.64 5.08
C ASN A 112 -10.77 6.26 5.70
N VAL A 113 -9.76 6.09 6.55
CA VAL A 113 -9.47 4.82 7.22
C VAL A 113 -9.97 4.85 8.66
N TYR A 114 -9.55 5.88 9.43
CA TYR A 114 -9.93 6.01 10.84
C TYR A 114 -11.26 6.74 11.06
N HIS A 115 -11.75 7.42 10.02
CA HIS A 115 -12.97 8.23 10.04
C HIS A 115 -12.97 9.28 11.16
N VAL A 116 -11.84 9.98 11.32
CA VAL A 116 -11.64 11.04 12.32
C VAL A 116 -11.71 12.41 11.64
N ALA A 117 -12.47 13.31 12.25
CA ALA A 117 -12.50 14.74 11.90
C ALA A 117 -11.75 15.53 12.98
N TYR A 118 -11.07 16.61 12.57
CA TYR A 118 -10.26 17.43 13.46
C TYR A 118 -10.11 18.85 12.92
N ASP A 119 -9.73 19.77 13.80
CA ASP A 119 -9.34 21.13 13.45
C ASP A 119 -7.84 21.16 13.10
N ALA A 120 -7.50 21.57 11.88
CA ALA A 120 -6.11 21.60 11.40
C ALA A 120 -5.30 22.81 11.90
N GLU A 121 -5.95 23.85 12.41
CA GLU A 121 -5.26 24.99 13.02
C GLU A 121 -4.88 24.66 14.47
N THR A 122 -5.76 23.99 15.22
CA THR A 122 -5.54 23.67 16.64
C THR A 122 -5.06 22.25 16.90
N TRP A 123 -5.11 21.36 15.91
CA TRP A 123 -4.80 19.93 16.03
C TRP A 123 -5.65 19.21 17.08
N THR A 124 -6.93 19.55 17.15
CA THR A 124 -7.87 18.99 18.12
C THR A 124 -8.89 18.11 17.42
N ALA A 125 -9.09 16.88 17.91
CA ALA A 125 -10.11 15.99 17.39
C ALA A 125 -11.54 16.53 17.63
N ASP A 126 -12.36 16.52 16.60
CA ASP A 126 -13.80 16.77 16.71
C ASP A 126 -14.49 15.46 17.09
N VAL A 127 -14.76 15.31 18.38
CA VAL A 127 -15.31 14.07 18.95
C VAL A 127 -16.72 13.80 18.43
N GLU A 128 -17.58 14.80 18.36
CA GLU A 128 -18.96 14.64 17.91
C GLU A 128 -18.99 14.24 16.44
N LYS A 129 -18.24 14.96 15.59
CA LYS A 129 -18.20 14.66 14.16
C LYS A 129 -17.57 13.30 13.88
N THR A 130 -16.52 12.96 14.60
CA THR A 130 -15.88 11.64 14.50
C THR A 130 -16.86 10.52 14.87
N GLN A 131 -17.69 10.69 15.90
CA GLN A 131 -18.72 9.71 16.26
C GLN A 131 -19.75 9.53 15.14
N GLU A 132 -20.21 10.61 14.51
CA GLU A 132 -21.13 10.55 13.36
C GLU A 132 -20.50 9.78 12.18
N LEU A 133 -19.27 10.13 11.81
CA LEU A 133 -18.54 9.49 10.71
C LEU A 133 -18.35 7.99 10.97
N ARG A 134 -17.96 7.64 12.19
CA ARG A 134 -17.78 6.24 12.63
C ARG A 134 -19.09 5.47 12.72
N LYS A 135 -20.20 6.11 13.06
CA LYS A 135 -21.54 5.51 13.01
C LYS A 135 -21.93 5.21 11.56
N SER A 136 -21.78 6.18 10.67
CA SER A 136 -22.06 5.99 9.23
C SER A 136 -21.19 4.88 8.62
N ALA A 137 -19.90 4.82 8.98
CA ALA A 137 -19.02 3.74 8.56
C ALA A 137 -19.49 2.36 9.02
N ARG A 138 -20.02 2.24 10.25
CA ARG A 138 -20.63 1.00 10.77
C ARG A 138 -21.90 0.63 10.01
N GLU A 139 -22.79 1.59 9.76
CA GLU A 139 -24.00 1.36 8.97
C GLU A 139 -23.67 0.90 7.55
N LYS A 140 -22.63 1.47 6.92
CA LYS A 140 -22.11 1.01 5.63
C LYS A 140 -21.57 -0.42 5.69
N ARG A 141 -20.79 -0.76 6.73
CA ARG A 141 -20.30 -2.14 6.93
C ARG A 141 -21.45 -3.13 7.09
N LEU A 142 -22.50 -2.77 7.83
CA LEU A 142 -23.70 -3.59 8.01
C LEU A 142 -24.47 -3.80 6.70
N SER A 143 -24.63 -2.76 5.88
CA SER A 143 -25.35 -2.87 4.60
C SER A 143 -24.58 -3.66 3.54
N GLN A 144 -23.25 -3.70 3.63
CA GLN A 144 -22.39 -4.51 2.77
C GLN A 144 -22.22 -5.95 3.27
N GLY A 145 -22.43 -6.17 4.57
CA GLY A 145 -22.31 -7.46 5.22
C GLY A 145 -23.32 -8.47 4.69
N LYS A 146 -22.87 -9.71 4.53
CA LYS A 146 -23.71 -10.87 4.18
C LYS A 146 -23.61 -11.91 5.29
N GLY A 147 -24.63 -12.77 5.39
CA GLY A 147 -24.53 -13.96 6.22
C GLY A 147 -23.35 -14.83 5.75
N TYR A 148 -22.67 -15.49 6.70
CA TYR A 148 -21.47 -16.27 6.40
C TYR A 148 -21.71 -17.30 5.29
N ASP A 149 -22.79 -18.09 5.41
CA ASP A 149 -23.11 -19.16 4.45
C ASP A 149 -23.37 -18.62 3.03
N GLU A 150 -24.05 -17.47 2.94
CA GLU A 150 -24.31 -16.79 1.66
C GLU A 150 -23.00 -16.28 1.03
N PHE A 151 -22.14 -15.67 1.84
CA PHE A 151 -20.84 -15.18 1.40
C PHE A 151 -19.95 -16.34 0.93
N GLU A 152 -19.84 -17.40 1.73
CA GLU A 152 -18.98 -18.56 1.44
C GLU A 152 -19.37 -19.23 0.12
N THR A 153 -20.67 -19.42 -0.11
CA THR A 153 -21.20 -20.03 -1.34
C THR A 153 -20.76 -19.27 -2.60
N GLU A 154 -20.81 -17.94 -2.57
CA GLU A 154 -20.38 -17.12 -3.71
C GLU A 154 -18.86 -16.97 -3.78
N TRP A 155 -18.19 -16.92 -2.64
CA TRP A 155 -16.74 -16.79 -2.55
C TRP A 155 -16.02 -18.01 -3.13
N LEU A 156 -16.49 -19.22 -2.80
CA LEU A 156 -15.87 -20.48 -3.26
C LEU A 156 -15.95 -20.71 -4.77
N LYS A 157 -16.83 -19.98 -5.48
CA LYS A 157 -16.88 -19.99 -6.96
C LYS A 157 -15.72 -19.22 -7.60
N LYS A 158 -15.04 -18.35 -6.85
CA LYS A 158 -13.93 -17.54 -7.34
C LYS A 158 -12.66 -18.38 -7.44
N LYS A 159 -11.85 -18.08 -8.45
CA LYS A 159 -10.53 -18.66 -8.67
C LYS A 159 -9.59 -17.57 -9.20
N PRO A 160 -8.32 -17.51 -8.76
CA PRO A 160 -7.33 -16.66 -9.38
C PRO A 160 -7.13 -17.01 -10.87
N PRO A 161 -6.72 -16.04 -11.70
CA PRO A 161 -6.29 -16.31 -13.07
C PRO A 161 -5.19 -17.39 -13.15
N GLU A 162 -5.22 -18.25 -14.18
CA GLU A 162 -4.29 -19.40 -14.30
C GLU A 162 -2.82 -18.98 -14.39
N ASP A 163 -2.53 -17.82 -14.98
CA ASP A 163 -1.19 -17.24 -15.10
C ASP A 163 -0.60 -16.83 -13.74
N GLN A 164 -1.43 -16.60 -12.73
CA GLN A 164 -0.99 -16.35 -11.35
C GLN A 164 -0.73 -17.66 -10.57
N LEU A 165 -1.23 -18.80 -11.07
CA LEU A 165 -1.14 -20.11 -10.40
C LEU A 165 0.04 -20.96 -10.88
N VAL A 166 0.91 -20.42 -11.74
CA VAL A 166 2.04 -21.14 -12.38
C VAL A 166 2.90 -21.93 -11.38
N TYR A 167 3.10 -21.40 -10.18
CA TYR A 167 3.90 -22.05 -9.12
C TYR A 167 3.08 -22.43 -7.87
N TYR A 168 1.76 -22.28 -7.90
CA TYR A 168 0.89 -22.53 -6.74
C TYR A 168 0.69 -24.03 -6.44
N GLY A 169 0.69 -24.86 -7.48
CA GLY A 169 0.28 -26.27 -7.39
C GLY A 169 -1.18 -26.45 -7.82
N SER A 170 -1.87 -27.45 -7.28
CA SER A 170 -3.32 -27.59 -7.47
C SER A 170 -4.07 -26.52 -6.68
N TRP A 171 -5.16 -26.00 -7.26
CA TRP A 171 -6.03 -25.05 -6.57
C TRP A 171 -7.24 -25.76 -5.96
N PRO A 172 -7.67 -25.43 -4.73
CA PRO A 172 -7.07 -24.49 -3.78
C PRO A 172 -6.04 -25.12 -2.81
N ASP A 173 -5.88 -26.44 -2.83
CA ASP A 173 -5.18 -27.22 -1.80
C ASP A 173 -3.64 -27.22 -1.88
N ALA A 174 -3.07 -26.54 -2.88
CA ALA A 174 -1.64 -26.32 -3.08
C ALA A 174 -0.79 -27.60 -3.12
N LYS A 175 -1.34 -28.72 -3.61
CA LYS A 175 -0.57 -29.96 -3.78
C LYS A 175 0.34 -29.88 -5.00
N MET A 176 1.41 -30.66 -4.96
CA MET A 176 2.37 -30.76 -6.06
C MET A 176 1.72 -31.41 -7.29
N VAL A 177 1.68 -30.67 -8.41
CA VAL A 177 1.17 -31.16 -9.71
C VAL A 177 2.27 -31.50 -10.71
N ARG A 178 3.50 -31.08 -10.45
CA ARG A 178 4.68 -31.37 -11.26
C ARG A 178 5.93 -31.43 -10.39
N GLN A 179 6.87 -32.30 -10.77
CA GLN A 179 8.18 -32.32 -10.14
C GLN A 179 9.03 -31.15 -10.68
N ILE A 180 9.64 -30.35 -9.80
CA ILE A 180 10.59 -29.31 -10.19
C ILE A 180 11.96 -29.97 -10.29
N ILE A 181 12.42 -30.23 -11.52
CA ILE A 181 13.77 -30.73 -11.79
C ILE A 181 14.68 -29.52 -11.96
N ARG A 182 15.67 -29.38 -11.09
CA ARG A 182 16.75 -28.38 -11.21
C ARG A 182 17.95 -29.11 -11.79
N ILE A 183 18.40 -28.68 -12.98
CA ILE A 183 19.58 -29.22 -13.67
C ILE A 183 20.78 -28.35 -13.35
#